data_AF-A0A5B7BHH2-F1
#
_entry.id   AF-A0A5B7BHH2-F1
#
_cell.length_a   1.000
_cell.length_b   1.000
_cell.length_c   1.000
_cell.angle_alpha   90.00
_cell.angle_beta   90.00
_cell.angle_gamma   90.00
#
_symmetry.space_group_name_H-M   'P 1'
#
loop_
_entity.id
_entity.type
_entity.pdbx_description
1 polymer ?
#
loop_
_entity_poly.entity_id
_entity_poly.type
_entity_poly.pdbx_seq_one_letter_code
_entity_poly.pdbx_strand_id
1 'polypeptide(L)'
;AELFEEARGILEQECGPCHLDTLGVYSNLAATYDAMGRVEDAIEILEYILKVRKEKLGTAYPNVDDEKKRLAELLKEAGRDWYKKGKSLENLLDSNSQRIRKEGMKRLSGF
;
A
#
# COMPACT_ATOMS: atom_id res chain seq x y z
N ALA A 1 -19.39 1.48 1.49
CA ALA A 1 -18.54 1.59 0.28
C ALA A 1 -18.88 2.87 -0.48
N GLU A 2 -20.16 3.09 -0.79
CA GLU A 2 -20.67 4.24 -1.56
C GLU A 2 -20.09 5.62 -1.18
N LEU A 3 -20.08 5.99 0.11
CA LEU A 3 -19.49 7.27 0.57
C LEU A 3 -17.97 7.38 0.31
N PHE A 4 -17.23 6.28 0.41
CA PHE A 4 -15.80 6.27 0.10
C PHE A 4 -15.54 6.28 -1.41
N GLU A 5 -16.43 5.70 -2.22
CA GLU A 5 -16.35 5.77 -3.68
C GLU A 5 -16.63 7.18 -4.21
N GLU A 6 -17.59 7.89 -3.59
CA GLU A 6 -17.87 9.29 -3.88
C GLU A 6 -16.69 10.19 -3.46
N ALA A 7 -16.19 10.02 -2.23
CA ALA A 7 -15.03 10.76 -1.74
C ALA A 7 -13.78 10.52 -2.61
N ARG A 8 -13.60 9.29 -3.12
CA ARG A 8 -12.54 8.96 -4.08
C ARG A 8 -12.67 9.81 -5.35
N GLY A 9 -13.86 9.85 -5.96
CA GLY A 9 -14.07 10.59 -7.21
C GLY A 9 -13.75 12.09 -7.07
N ILE A 10 -14.17 12.69 -5.96
CA ILE A 10 -13.90 14.10 -5.67
C ILE A 10 -12.39 14.33 -5.47
N LEU A 11 -11.72 13.51 -4.65
CA LEU A 11 -10.29 13.70 -4.36
C LEU A 11 -9.39 13.36 -5.55
N GLU A 12 -9.77 12.38 -6.39
CA GLU A 12 -9.08 12.10 -7.65
C GLU A 12 -9.14 13.31 -8.59
N GLN A 13 -10.28 14.00 -8.66
CA GLN A 13 -10.46 15.17 -9.51
C GLN A 13 -9.73 16.41 -8.98
N GLU A 14 -9.83 16.66 -7.67
CA GLU A 14 -9.30 17.90 -7.06
C GLU A 14 -7.79 17.80 -6.74
N CYS A 15 -7.32 16.66 -6.26
CA CYS A 15 -5.96 16.49 -5.77
C CYS A 15 -5.13 15.51 -6.62
N GLY A 16 -5.79 14.70 -7.44
CA GLY A 16 -5.17 13.65 -8.22
C GLY A 16 -5.17 12.29 -7.52
N PRO A 17 -5.05 11.18 -8.29
CA PRO A 17 -5.14 9.81 -7.76
C PRO A 17 -3.96 9.40 -6.88
N CYS A 18 -2.87 10.15 -6.91
CA CYS A 18 -1.65 9.88 -6.13
C CYS A 18 -1.51 10.74 -4.87
N HIS A 19 -2.48 11.62 -4.59
CA HIS A 19 -2.43 12.49 -3.42
C HIS A 19 -2.61 11.68 -2.13
N LEU A 20 -1.95 12.10 -1.04
CA LEU A 20 -2.00 11.37 0.24
C LEU A 20 -3.43 11.21 0.77
N ASP A 21 -4.26 12.24 0.61
CA ASP A 21 -5.67 12.21 1.03
C ASP A 21 -6.49 11.22 0.17
N THR A 22 -6.25 11.19 -1.15
CA THR A 22 -6.86 10.22 -2.06
C THR A 22 -6.45 8.78 -1.71
N LEU A 23 -5.16 8.58 -1.39
CA LEU A 23 -4.63 7.30 -0.92
C LEU A 23 -5.24 6.87 0.43
N GLY A 24 -5.51 7.81 1.33
CA GLY A 24 -6.23 7.55 2.57
C GLY A 24 -7.66 7.03 2.33
N VAL A 25 -8.36 7.61 1.36
CA VAL A 25 -9.70 7.12 0.96
C VAL A 25 -9.63 5.73 0.34
N TYR A 26 -8.64 5.44 -0.50
CA TYR A 26 -8.42 4.08 -1.01
C TYR A 26 -8.18 3.07 0.12
N SER A 27 -7.36 3.40 1.13
CA SER A 27 -7.13 2.52 2.29
C SER A 27 -8.43 2.20 3.04
N ASN A 28 -9.31 3.19 3.21
CA ASN A 28 -10.62 2.99 3.84
C ASN A 28 -11.58 2.19 2.95
N LEU A 29 -11.50 2.36 1.63
CA LEU A 29 -12.29 1.59 0.67
C LEU A 29 -11.88 0.10 0.70
N ALA A 30 -10.57 -0.19 0.70
CA ALA A 30 -10.05 -1.54 0.85
C ALA A 30 -10.51 -2.18 2.16
N ALA A 31 -10.48 -1.43 3.26
CA ALA A 31 -10.99 -1.89 4.55
C ALA A 31 -12.47 -2.25 4.54
N THR A 32 -13.25 -1.46 3.79
CA THR A 32 -14.69 -1.66 3.66
C THR A 32 -15.00 -2.90 2.80
N TYR A 33 -14.25 -3.11 1.72
CA TYR A 33 -14.43 -4.29 0.86
C TYR A 33 -14.04 -5.60 1.55
N ASP A 34 -12.94 -5.58 2.30
CA ASP A 34 -12.54 -6.66 3.20
C ASP A 34 -13.68 -7.04 4.17
N ALA A 35 -14.24 -6.06 4.89
CA ALA A 35 -15.37 -6.29 5.80
C ALA A 35 -16.66 -6.78 5.10
N MET A 36 -16.78 -6.56 3.79
CA MET A 36 -17.89 -7.06 2.96
C MET A 36 -17.63 -8.45 2.35
N GLY A 37 -16.47 -9.06 2.63
CA GLY A 37 -16.04 -10.32 2.02
C GLY A 37 -15.58 -10.20 0.57
N ARG A 38 -15.43 -8.96 0.05
CA ARG A 38 -14.90 -8.65 -1.28
C ARG A 38 -13.38 -8.56 -1.23
N VAL A 39 -12.74 -9.67 -0.91
CA VAL A 39 -11.31 -9.76 -0.62
C VAL A 39 -10.47 -9.39 -1.85
N GLU A 40 -10.91 -9.74 -3.05
CA GLU A 40 -10.24 -9.44 -4.31
C GLU A 40 -10.15 -7.93 -4.56
N ASP A 41 -11.27 -7.21 -4.40
CA ASP A 41 -11.31 -5.76 -4.58
C ASP A 41 -10.42 -5.04 -3.55
N ALA A 42 -10.40 -5.53 -2.31
CA ALA A 42 -9.53 -5.00 -1.26
C ALA A 42 -8.04 -5.19 -1.60
N ILE A 43 -7.68 -6.36 -2.12
CA ILE A 43 -6.31 -6.68 -2.56
C ILE A 43 -5.88 -5.77 -3.71
N GLU A 44 -6.72 -5.58 -4.74
CA GLU A 44 -6.38 -4.75 -5.89
C GLU A 44 -6.10 -3.29 -5.49
N ILE A 45 -6.92 -2.75 -4.59
CA ILE A 45 -6.72 -1.39 -4.06
C ILE A 45 -5.41 -1.30 -3.28
N LEU A 46 -5.12 -2.26 -2.39
CA LEU A 46 -3.88 -2.25 -1.62
C LEU A 46 -2.64 -2.40 -2.52
N GLU A 47 -2.69 -3.23 -3.57
CA GLU A 47 -1.63 -3.33 -4.58
C GLU A 47 -1.40 -1.98 -5.30
N TYR A 48 -2.49 -1.29 -5.68
CA TYR A 48 -2.42 0.02 -6.31
C TYR A 48 -1.75 1.07 -5.41
N ILE A 49 -2.19 1.18 -4.15
CA ILE A 49 -1.63 2.12 -3.17
C ILE A 49 -0.13 1.87 -3.00
N LEU A 50 0.30 0.62 -2.84
CA LEU A 50 1.71 0.27 -2.66
C LEU A 50 2.55 0.62 -3.89
N LYS A 51 2.02 0.38 -5.11
CA LYS A 51 2.70 0.74 -6.36
C LYS A 51 2.87 2.26 -6.49
N VAL A 52 1.80 3.03 -6.27
CA VAL A 52 1.82 4.49 -6.38
C VAL A 52 2.76 5.10 -5.35
N ARG A 53 2.70 4.66 -4.09
CA ARG A 53 3.59 5.14 -3.02
C ARG A 53 5.06 4.83 -3.34
N LYS A 54 5.36 3.65 -3.89
CA LYS A 54 6.71 3.27 -4.32
C LYS A 54 7.24 4.19 -5.43
N GLU A 55 6.41 4.51 -6.43
CA GLU A 55 6.81 5.35 -7.57
C GLU A 55 6.96 6.82 -7.20
N LYS A 56 6.11 7.35 -6.29
CA LYS A 56 6.05 8.80 -6.01
C LYS A 56 6.86 9.27 -4.81
N LEU A 57 6.85 8.53 -3.71
CA LEU A 57 7.35 9.03 -2.42
C LEU A 57 8.69 8.41 -2.03
N GLY A 58 9.15 7.40 -2.78
CA GLY A 58 10.12 6.47 -2.24
C GLY A 58 9.54 5.76 -1.01
N THR A 59 10.35 4.95 -0.37
CA THR A 59 9.86 3.89 0.54
C THR A 59 9.82 4.27 2.02
N ALA A 60 9.91 5.56 2.32
CA ALA A 60 10.07 6.09 3.67
C ALA A 60 8.76 6.69 4.22
N TYR A 61 7.68 5.90 4.25
CA TYR A 61 6.40 6.35 4.81
C TYR A 61 5.80 5.33 5.80
N PRO A 62 5.47 5.75 7.05
CA PRO A 62 5.07 4.86 8.13
C PRO A 62 3.70 4.19 7.94
N ASN A 63 2.83 4.72 7.08
CA ASN A 63 1.53 4.12 6.76
C ASN A 63 1.63 2.89 5.83
N VAL A 64 2.74 2.74 5.13
CA VAL A 64 2.97 1.62 4.19
C VAL A 64 2.98 0.27 4.91
N ASP A 65 3.43 0.20 6.16
CA ASP A 65 3.54 -1.07 6.89
C ASP A 65 2.19 -1.63 7.34
N ASP A 66 1.20 -0.77 7.59
CA ASP A 66 -0.15 -1.22 7.92
C ASP A 66 -0.89 -1.76 6.69
N GLU A 67 -0.73 -1.08 5.54
CA GLU A 67 -1.28 -1.52 4.25
C GLU A 67 -0.66 -2.85 3.81
N LYS A 68 0.65 -3.06 4.04
CA LYS A 68 1.33 -4.34 3.81
C LYS A 68 0.80 -5.48 4.68
N LYS A 69 0.66 -5.24 5.98
CA LYS A 69 0.15 -6.25 6.92
C LYS A 69 -1.24 -6.69 6.50
N ARG A 70 -2.11 -5.73 6.19
CA ARG A 70 -3.47 -6.01 5.73
C ARG A 70 -3.49 -6.81 4.44
N LEU A 71 -2.65 -6.44 3.46
CA LEU A 71 -2.51 -7.20 2.23
C LEU A 71 -2.04 -8.64 2.49
N ALA A 72 -1.06 -8.83 3.38
CA ALA A 72 -0.56 -10.18 3.71
C ALA A 72 -1.61 -11.06 4.40
N GLU A 73 -2.45 -10.47 5.27
CA GLU A 73 -3.56 -11.16 5.91
C GLU A 73 -4.62 -11.58 4.90
N LEU A 74 -5.04 -10.66 4.03
CA LEU A 74 -6.02 -10.94 2.96
C LEU A 74 -5.53 -12.02 1.99
N LEU A 75 -4.26 -11.98 1.59
CA LEU A 75 -3.68 -12.99 0.71
C LEU A 75 -3.56 -14.36 1.39
N LYS A 76 -3.34 -14.39 2.71
CA LYS A 76 -3.31 -15.64 3.48
C LYS A 76 -4.70 -16.26 3.57
N GLU A 77 -5.73 -15.43 3.73
CA GLU A 77 -7.14 -15.85 3.76
C GLU A 77 -7.64 -16.31 2.38
N ALA A 78 -7.24 -15.63 1.30
CA ALA A 78 -7.58 -15.98 -0.07
C ALA A 78 -6.89 -17.27 -0.61
N GLY A 79 -5.88 -17.79 0.09
CA GLY A 79 -5.24 -19.08 -0.23
C GLY A 79 -3.99 -19.02 -1.12
N ARG A 80 -3.41 -20.22 -1.37
CA ARG A 80 -2.01 -20.42 -1.86
C ARG A 80 -1.68 -19.81 -3.23
N ASP A 81 -2.65 -19.56 -4.11
CA ASP A 81 -2.37 -19.02 -5.45
C ASP A 81 -2.05 -17.53 -5.44
N TRP A 82 -2.62 -16.79 -4.49
CA TRP A 82 -2.35 -15.37 -4.23
C TRP A 82 -1.06 -15.11 -3.45
N TYR A 83 -0.62 -16.09 -2.67
CA TYR A 83 0.68 -16.08 -1.99
C TYR A 83 1.88 -15.91 -2.93
N LYS A 84 1.82 -16.38 -4.20
CA LYS A 84 2.92 -16.23 -5.17
C LYS A 84 3.09 -14.79 -5.66
N LYS A 85 1.98 -14.08 -5.89
CA LYS A 85 1.98 -12.66 -6.30
C LYS A 85 2.34 -11.77 -5.12
N GLY A 86 1.79 -12.07 -3.93
CA GLY A 86 2.14 -11.45 -2.65
C GLY A 86 3.62 -11.56 -2.30
N LYS A 87 4.24 -12.73 -2.47
CA LYS A 87 5.66 -12.95 -2.19
C LYS A 87 6.59 -12.22 -3.17
N SER A 88 6.14 -12.03 -4.41
CA SER A 88 6.84 -11.20 -5.40
C SER A 88 6.82 -9.71 -5.01
N LEU A 89 5.68 -9.24 -4.47
CA LEU A 89 5.56 -7.92 -3.87
C LEU A 89 6.37 -7.81 -2.58
N GLU A 90 6.34 -8.80 -1.69
CA GLU A 90 7.09 -8.85 -0.44
C GLU A 90 8.62 -8.78 -0.70
N ASN A 91 9.14 -9.51 -1.69
CA ASN A 91 10.54 -9.42 -2.11
C ASN A 91 10.92 -8.04 -2.67
N LEU A 92 10.00 -7.38 -3.39
CA LEU A 92 10.17 -5.99 -3.85
C LEU A 92 10.18 -4.99 -2.68
N LEU A 93 9.62 -5.35 -1.53
CA LEU A 93 9.51 -4.53 -0.33
C LEU A 93 10.64 -4.79 0.68
N ASP A 94 11.14 -6.02 0.82
CA ASP A 94 12.22 -6.39 1.75
C ASP A 94 13.61 -5.91 1.29
N SER A 95 13.81 -5.85 -0.04
CA SER A 95 14.99 -5.21 -0.68
C SER A 95 15.19 -3.75 -0.23
N ASN A 96 14.14 -3.12 0.30
CA ASN A 96 14.17 -1.75 0.74
C ASN A 96 14.49 -1.55 2.24
N SER A 97 14.20 -2.53 3.10
CA SER A 97 14.58 -2.51 4.53
C SER A 97 16.11 -2.44 4.73
N GLN A 98 16.87 -3.07 3.83
CA GLN A 98 18.34 -3.03 3.82
C GLN A 98 18.90 -1.71 3.28
N ARG A 99 18.13 -0.96 2.46
CA ARG A 99 18.59 0.28 1.83
C ARG A 99 18.49 1.48 2.77
N ILE A 100 17.45 1.55 3.61
CA ILE A 100 17.30 2.59 4.65
C ILE A 100 18.45 2.52 5.67
N ARG A 101 18.92 1.31 6.02
CA ARG A 101 20.08 1.14 6.92
C ARG A 101 21.40 1.68 6.34
N LYS A 102 21.63 1.46 5.04
CA LYS A 102 22.86 1.92 4.38
C LYS A 102 22.88 3.43 4.13
N GLU A 103 21.72 4.05 3.93
CA GLU A 103 21.62 5.50 3.66
C GLU A 103 21.66 6.35 4.94
N GLY A 104 21.20 5.81 6.07
CA GLY A 104 21.41 6.41 7.41
C GLY A 104 22.88 6.37 7.88
N MET A 105 23.65 5.35 7.49
CA MET A 105 25.07 5.22 7.87
C MET A 105 26.03 6.13 7.09
N LYS A 106 25.65 6.63 5.91
CA LYS A 106 26.49 7.58 5.13
C LYS A 106 26.39 9.04 5.61
N ARG A 107 25.40 9.40 6.44
CA ARG A 107 25.27 10.75 6.99
C ARG A 107 26.03 10.98 8.30
N LEU A 108 26.60 9.92 8.90
CA LEU A 108 27.37 9.99 10.15
C LEU A 108 28.87 9.73 9.96
N SER A 109 29.33 9.37 8.76
CA SER A 109 30.75 9.15 8.44
C SER A 109 31.40 10.38 7.79
N GLY A 110 31.00 11.57 8.24
CA GLY A 110 31.48 12.86 7.75
C GLY A 110 31.77 13.81 8.91
N PHE A 111 32.56 13.35 9.88
CA PHE A 111 33.29 14.15 10.85
C PHE A 111 34.64 13.47 11.12
#